data_AF-A0AAV8UI67-F1
#
_entry.id   AF-A0AAV8UI67-F1
#
_cell.length_a   1.000
_cell.length_b   1.000
_cell.length_c   1.000
_cell.angle_alpha   90.00
_cell.angle_beta   90.00
_cell.angle_gamma   90.00
#
_symmetry.space_group_name_H-M   'P 1'
#
loop_
_entity.id
_entity.type
_entity.pdbx_description
1 polymer ?
#
loop_
_entity_poly.entity_id
_entity_poly.type
_entity_poly.pdbx_seq_one_letter_code
_entity_poly.pdbx_strand_id
1 'polypeptide(L)'
;MQTGKFDKFVQLPGVRNLWNPFRAWHRRFTEKQLKAMGLLLDDCLNEHEPVVAEVLKKLPKEELIMREKRIKRAFDLSIKKTELHEDLRDYDVWRPYITSRINAVQKQMADEREYQRD
;
A
#
# COMPACT_ATOMS: atom_id res chain seq x y z
N MET A 1 0.47 -10.96 -9.11
CA MET A 1 -0.84 -10.76 -8.46
C MET A 1 -1.69 -12.00 -8.75
N GLN A 2 -1.78 -12.95 -7.81
CA GLN A 2 -2.57 -14.16 -8.01
C GLN A 2 -4.06 -13.82 -7.81
N THR A 3 -4.88 -13.91 -8.85
CA THR A 3 -6.33 -13.75 -8.75
C THR A 3 -6.88 -14.95 -7.97
N GLY A 4 -7.17 -14.75 -6.68
CA GLY A 4 -7.76 -15.78 -5.82
C GLY A 4 -9.12 -16.26 -6.34
N LYS A 5 -9.60 -17.40 -5.82
CA LYS A 5 -10.90 -17.98 -6.21
C LYS A 5 -12.06 -16.97 -6.11
N PHE A 6 -11.99 -16.02 -5.15
CA PHE A 6 -12.95 -14.93 -4.97
C PHE A 6 -13.00 -13.92 -6.13
N ASP A 7 -11.88 -13.63 -6.78
CA ASP A 7 -11.81 -12.62 -7.85
C ASP A 7 -12.57 -13.07 -9.10
N LYS A 8 -12.60 -14.39 -9.36
CA LYS A 8 -13.38 -15.00 -10.45
C LYS A 8 -14.89 -14.82 -10.26
N PHE A 9 -15.39 -14.85 -9.02
CA PHE A 9 -16.82 -14.66 -8.73
C PHE A 9 -17.26 -13.21 -8.91
N VAL A 10 -16.39 -12.26 -8.57
CA VAL A 10 -16.66 -10.82 -8.72
C VAL A 10 -16.68 -10.38 -10.19
N GLN A 11 -16.03 -11.13 -11.08
CA GLN A 11 -15.97 -10.83 -12.51
C GLN A 11 -17.23 -11.22 -13.30
N LEU A 12 -18.18 -11.95 -12.70
CA LEU A 12 -19.46 -12.28 -13.32
C LEU A 12 -20.28 -11.00 -13.58
N PRO A 13 -20.90 -10.83 -14.77
CA PRO A 13 -21.45 -9.54 -15.22
C PRO A 13 -22.50 -8.94 -14.27
N GLY A 14 -23.38 -9.75 -13.67
CA GLY A 14 -24.38 -9.27 -12.70
C GLY A 14 -23.78 -8.80 -11.37
N VAL A 15 -22.79 -9.54 -10.84
CA VAL A 15 -22.08 -9.18 -9.59
C VAL A 15 -21.15 -7.99 -9.82
N ARG A 16 -20.47 -7.95 -10.98
CA ARG A 16 -19.56 -6.88 -11.40
C ARG A 16 -20.25 -5.52 -11.43
N ASN A 17 -21.49 -5.45 -11.91
CA ASN A 17 -22.23 -4.18 -12.00
C ASN A 17 -22.61 -3.60 -10.62
N LEU A 18 -22.79 -4.46 -9.61
CA LEU A 18 -23.01 -4.02 -8.22
C LEU A 18 -21.69 -3.74 -7.48
N TRP A 19 -20.62 -4.47 -7.81
CA TRP A 19 -19.32 -4.29 -7.18
C TRP A 19 -18.63 -3.01 -7.70
N ASN A 20 -18.63 -2.72 -9.00
CA ASN A 20 -17.96 -1.53 -9.52
C ASN A 20 -18.25 -0.20 -8.79
N PRO A 21 -19.52 0.19 -8.51
CA PRO A 21 -19.81 1.40 -7.74
C PRO A 21 -19.30 1.30 -6.29
N PHE A 22 -19.40 0.13 -5.66
CA PHE A 22 -18.85 -0.09 -4.33
C PHE A 22 -17.31 0.01 -4.29
N ARG A 23 -16.59 -0.49 -5.32
CA ARG A 23 -15.13 -0.31 -5.48
C ARG A 23 -14.78 1.16 -5.55
N ALA A 24 -15.50 1.92 -6.38
CA ALA A 24 -15.25 3.33 -6.57
C ALA A 24 -15.53 4.13 -5.30
N TRP A 25 -16.62 3.83 -4.59
CA TRP A 25 -16.95 4.42 -3.30
C TRP A 25 -15.87 4.14 -2.25
N HIS A 26 -15.50 2.87 -2.08
CA HIS A 26 -14.46 2.47 -1.13
C HIS A 26 -13.12 3.14 -1.45
N ARG A 27 -12.71 3.13 -2.72
CA ARG A 27 -11.47 3.79 -3.17
C ARG A 27 -11.49 5.28 -2.82
N ARG A 28 -12.58 5.99 -3.10
CA ARG A 28 -12.72 7.43 -2.76
C ARG A 28 -12.70 7.67 -1.25
N PHE A 29 -13.34 6.81 -0.48
CA PHE A 29 -13.34 6.89 0.99
C PHE A 29 -11.94 6.70 1.56
N THR A 30 -11.24 5.63 1.15
CA THR A 30 -9.85 5.38 1.56
C THR A 30 -8.92 6.52 1.14
N GLU A 31 -9.06 7.02 -0.09
CA GLU A 31 -8.26 8.14 -0.57
C GLU A 31 -8.44 9.40 0.29
N LYS A 32 -9.69 9.74 0.64
CA LYS A 32 -9.98 10.86 1.52
C LYS A 32 -9.27 10.71 2.88
N GLN A 33 -9.34 9.53 3.48
CA GLN A 33 -8.74 9.26 4.80
C GLN A 33 -7.20 9.31 4.75
N LEU A 34 -6.59 8.73 3.71
CA LEU A 34 -5.14 8.77 3.52
C LEU A 34 -4.65 10.20 3.31
N LYS A 35 -5.35 11.00 2.49
CA LYS A 35 -5.06 12.42 2.27
C LYS A 35 -5.16 13.24 3.55
N ALA A 36 -6.19 13.00 4.37
CA ALA A 36 -6.37 13.68 5.65
C ALA A 36 -5.20 13.41 6.62
N MET A 37 -4.57 12.23 6.54
CA MET A 37 -3.44 11.86 7.39
C MET A 37 -2.06 12.10 6.76
N GLY A 38 -1.98 12.50 5.49
CA GLY A 38 -0.69 12.70 4.81
C GLY A 38 0.06 11.41 4.47
N LEU A 39 -0.67 10.28 4.34
CA LEU A 39 -0.11 8.94 4.08
C LEU A 39 -0.28 8.52 2.61
N LEU A 40 0.59 7.62 2.15
CA LEU A 40 0.38 6.80 0.95
C LEU A 40 -0.21 5.44 1.33
N LEU A 41 -0.88 4.76 0.41
CA LEU A 41 -1.42 3.42 0.65
C LEU A 41 -0.34 2.42 1.09
N ASP A 42 0.82 2.47 0.43
CA ASP A 42 1.96 1.59 0.72
C ASP A 42 2.53 1.79 2.13
N ASP A 43 2.31 2.97 2.75
CA ASP A 43 2.75 3.22 4.14
C ASP A 43 1.95 2.37 5.16
N CYS A 44 0.76 1.87 4.78
CA CYS A 44 -0.10 1.05 5.63
C CYS A 44 0.17 -0.46 5.53
N LEU A 45 1.17 -0.88 4.73
CA LEU A 45 1.54 -2.29 4.62
C LEU A 45 2.18 -2.80 5.92
N ASN A 46 1.93 -4.07 6.25
CA ASN A 46 2.48 -4.69 7.45
C ASN A 46 3.99 -4.91 7.30
N GLU A 47 4.78 -4.16 8.06
CA GLU A 47 6.24 -4.26 8.05
C GLU A 47 6.76 -5.62 8.54
N HIS A 48 5.96 -6.38 9.30
CA HIS A 48 6.32 -7.72 9.76
C HIS A 48 6.11 -8.80 8.69
N GLU A 49 5.47 -8.49 7.56
CA GLU A 49 5.41 -9.43 6.44
C GLU A 49 6.83 -9.59 5.85
N PRO A 50 7.38 -10.81 5.72
CA PRO A 50 8.77 -11.03 5.31
C PRO A 50 9.14 -10.32 4.00
N VAL A 51 8.22 -10.31 3.03
CA VAL A 51 8.43 -9.68 1.73
C VAL A 51 8.50 -8.16 1.85
N VAL A 52 7.63 -7.56 2.66
CA VAL A 52 7.62 -6.11 2.88
C VAL A 52 8.87 -5.68 3.63
N ALA A 53 9.28 -6.44 4.66
CA ALA A 53 10.51 -6.20 5.39
C ALA A 53 11.74 -6.20 4.47
N GLU A 54 11.84 -7.17 3.57
CA GLU A 54 12.94 -7.24 2.59
C GLU A 54 12.91 -6.09 1.57
N VAL A 55 11.72 -5.67 1.12
CA VAL A 55 11.59 -4.48 0.25
C VAL A 55 12.06 -3.22 0.98
N LEU A 56 11.69 -3.04 2.25
CA LEU A 56 12.10 -1.89 3.06
C LEU A 56 13.61 -1.84 3.27
N LYS A 57 14.27 -2.98 3.48
CA LYS A 57 15.74 -3.05 3.59
C LYS A 57 16.46 -2.63 2.31
N LYS A 58 15.86 -2.88 1.14
CA LYS A 58 16.44 -2.58 -0.18
C LYS A 58 16.05 -1.19 -0.73
N LEU A 59 15.17 -0.49 -0.04
CA LEU A 59 14.65 0.80 -0.48
C LEU A 59 15.77 1.87 -0.45
N PRO A 60 15.81 2.82 -1.41
CA PRO A 60 16.73 3.95 -1.32
C PRO A 60 16.52 4.73 -0.02
N LYS A 61 17.63 5.17 0.60
CA LYS A 61 17.60 5.89 1.89
C LYS A 61 16.69 7.12 1.87
N GLU A 62 16.65 7.85 0.75
CA GLU A 62 15.80 9.03 0.60
C GLU A 62 14.30 8.67 0.66
N GLU A 63 13.89 7.59 0.01
CA GLU A 63 12.50 7.10 0.06
C GLU A 63 12.12 6.64 1.47
N LEU A 64 13.04 6.00 2.20
CA LEU A 64 12.84 5.60 3.60
C LEU A 64 12.64 6.81 4.51
N ILE A 65 13.49 7.84 4.37
CA ILE A 65 13.37 9.08 5.15
C ILE A 65 12.01 9.75 4.85
N MET A 66 11.59 9.78 3.58
CA MET A 66 10.30 10.35 3.22
C MET A 66 9.13 9.55 3.78
N ARG A 67 9.22 8.22 3.78
CA ARG A 67 8.25 7.33 4.45
C ARG A 67 8.15 7.63 5.95
N GLU A 68 9.27 7.66 6.64
CA GLU A 68 9.29 7.97 8.07
C GLU A 68 8.68 9.33 8.39
N LYS A 69 8.97 10.35 7.58
CA LYS A 69 8.38 11.69 7.74
C LYS A 69 6.85 11.66 7.62
N ARG A 70 6.30 10.89 6.67
CA ARG A 70 4.84 10.72 6.52
C ARG A 70 4.23 10.01 7.73
N ILE A 71 4.82 8.90 8.17
CA ILE A 71 4.32 8.14 9.33
C ILE A 71 4.37 8.97 10.61
N LYS A 72 5.50 9.66 10.87
CA LYS A 72 5.65 10.55 12.04
C LYS A 72 4.61 11.68 12.02
N ARG A 73 4.35 12.27 10.85
CA ARG A 73 3.31 13.31 10.67
C ARG A 73 1.91 12.75 10.92
N ALA A 74 1.58 11.60 10.35
CA ALA A 74 0.28 10.97 10.52
C ALA A 74 0.02 10.61 12.00
N PHE A 75 1.06 10.14 12.70
CA PHE A 75 0.99 9.89 14.13
C PHE A 75 0.71 11.17 14.93
N ASP A 76 1.42 12.26 14.63
CA ASP A 76 1.20 13.57 15.26
C ASP A 76 -0.24 14.08 15.03
N LEU A 77 -0.73 14.02 13.79
CA LEU A 77 -2.10 14.38 13.43
C LEU A 77 -3.14 13.52 14.17
N SER A 78 -2.90 12.21 14.26
CA SER A 78 -3.76 11.25 14.94
C SER A 78 -3.85 11.50 16.45
N ILE A 79 -2.73 11.85 17.10
CA ILE A 79 -2.71 12.25 18.51
C ILE A 79 -3.51 13.54 18.69
N LYS A 80 -3.28 14.54 17.84
CA LYS A 80 -3.92 15.85 17.91
C LYS A 80 -5.40 15.85 17.51
N LYS A 81 -5.91 14.74 16.93
CA LYS A 81 -7.26 14.66 16.35
C LYS A 81 -7.51 15.77 15.32
N THR A 82 -6.47 16.08 14.55
CA THR A 82 -6.50 17.08 13.48
C THR A 82 -6.16 16.43 12.15
N GLU A 83 -6.54 17.08 11.06
CA GLU A 83 -6.21 16.63 9.72
C GLU A 83 -5.13 17.53 9.10
N LEU A 84 -4.43 17.03 8.08
CA LEU A 84 -3.49 17.79 7.29
C LEU A 84 -4.18 18.99 6.63
N HIS A 85 -3.51 20.14 6.48
CA HIS A 85 -4.12 21.29 5.79
C HIS A 85 -4.53 20.93 4.35
N GLU A 86 -5.67 21.46 3.87
CA GLU A 86 -6.26 21.06 2.58
C GLU A 86 -5.31 21.29 1.39
N ASP A 87 -4.56 22.40 1.39
CA ASP A 87 -3.55 22.72 0.37
C ASP A 87 -2.44 21.67 0.24
N LEU A 88 -2.18 20.89 1.29
CA LEU A 88 -1.14 19.86 1.31
C LEU A 88 -1.69 18.46 0.96
N ARG A 89 -3.00 18.35 0.69
CA ARG A 89 -3.68 17.08 0.35
C ARG A 89 -3.65 16.76 -1.15
N ASP A 90 -3.10 17.65 -1.97
CA ASP A 90 -2.97 17.45 -3.42
C ASP A 90 -1.75 16.58 -3.75
N TYR A 91 -1.89 15.27 -3.52
CA TYR A 91 -0.91 14.27 -3.94
C TYR A 91 -1.59 12.95 -4.26
N ASP A 92 -0.91 12.10 -5.03
CA ASP A 92 -1.41 10.77 -5.38
C ASP A 92 -1.11 9.75 -4.28
N VAL A 93 -2.14 9.36 -3.52
CA VAL A 93 -2.06 8.34 -2.45
C VAL A 93 -1.81 6.93 -2.98
N TRP A 94 -2.10 6.68 -4.26
CA TRP A 94 -2.05 5.36 -4.89
C TRP A 94 -0.68 5.06 -5.50
N ARG A 95 0.28 6.00 -5.42
CA ARG A 95 1.63 5.86 -5.95
C ARG A 95 2.35 4.65 -5.30
N PRO A 96 2.67 3.60 -6.07
CA PRO A 96 3.26 2.38 -5.52
C PRO A 96 4.79 2.47 -5.47
N TYR A 97 5.38 2.46 -4.26
CA TYR A 97 6.83 2.47 -4.04
C TYR A 97 7.37 1.21 -3.34
N ILE A 98 6.51 0.51 -2.58
CA ILE A 98 6.74 -0.83 -2.03
C ILE A 98 6.10 -1.85 -2.96
N THR A 99 4.82 -1.66 -3.30
CA THR A 99 4.03 -2.65 -4.07
C THR A 99 4.65 -2.95 -5.44
N SER A 100 5.29 -1.95 -6.06
CA SER A 100 6.00 -2.12 -7.34
C SER A 100 7.23 -3.04 -7.26
N ARG A 101 7.81 -3.22 -6.05
CA ARG A 101 9.04 -4.00 -5.81
C ARG A 101 8.76 -5.38 -5.21
N ILE A 102 7.54 -5.64 -4.74
CA ILE A 102 7.12 -6.91 -4.10
C ILE A 102 7.41 -8.12 -4.99
N ASN A 103 7.02 -8.11 -6.26
CA ASN A 103 7.17 -9.29 -7.12
C ASN A 103 8.64 -9.66 -7.34
N ALA A 104 9.53 -8.66 -7.46
CA ALA A 104 10.96 -8.88 -7.66
C ALA A 104 11.60 -9.49 -6.41
N VAL A 105 11.24 -8.97 -5.22
CA VAL A 105 11.71 -9.50 -3.95
C VAL A 105 11.16 -10.90 -3.68
N GLN A 106 9.88 -11.16 -3.97
CA GLN A 106 9.30 -12.50 -3.84
C GLN A 106 10.03 -13.53 -4.70
N LYS A 107 10.39 -13.17 -5.94
CA LYS A 107 11.17 -14.03 -6.82
C LYS A 107 12.56 -14.29 -6.23
N GLN A 108 13.28 -13.24 -5.82
CA GLN A 108 14.58 -13.38 -5.17
C GLN A 108 14.52 -14.32 -3.95
N MET A 109 13.53 -14.13 -3.07
CA MET A 109 13.37 -14.97 -1.88
C MET A 109 13.03 -16.43 -2.23
N ALA A 110 12.35 -16.67 -3.36
CA ALA A 110 12.07 -18.02 -3.83
C ALA A 110 13.35 -18.70 -4.36
N ASP A 111 14.10 -18.00 -5.21
CA ASP A 111 15.37 -18.47 -5.78
C ASP A 111 16.38 -18.78 -4.65
N GLU A 112 16.47 -17.92 -3.62
CA GLU A 112 17.31 -18.13 -2.44
C GLU A 112 16.88 -19.38 -1.65
N ARG A 113 15.58 -19.64 -1.50
CA ARG A 113 15.08 -20.85 -0.80
C ARG A 113 15.36 -22.13 -1.59
N GLU A 114 15.32 -22.08 -2.91
CA GLU A 114 15.66 -23.21 -3.78
C GLU A 114 17.15 -23.54 -3.65
N TYR A 115 18.03 -22.53 -3.71
CA TYR A 115 19.47 -22.74 -3.54
C TYR A 115 19.85 -23.35 -2.18
N GLN A 116 19.17 -22.95 -1.09
CA GLN A 116 19.44 -23.50 0.24
C GLN A 116 18.92 -24.93 0.45
N ARG A 117 18.12 -25.44 -0.48
CA ARG A 117 17.55 -26.79 -0.42
C ARG A 117 18.46 -27.85 -1.05
N ASP A 118 19.30 -27.44 -1.99
CA ASP A 118 20.31 -28.26 -2.67
C ASP A 118 21.62 -28.34 -1.86
#